data_AF-A0A4P9EDU3-F1
#
_entry.id   AF-A0A4P9EDU3-F1
#
_cell.length_a   1.000
_cell.length_b   1.000
_cell.length_c   1.000
_cell.angle_alpha   90.00
_cell.angle_beta   90.00
_cell.angle_gamma   90.00
#
_symmetry.space_group_name_H-M   'P 1'
#
loop_
_entity.id
_entity.type
_entity.pdbx_description
1 polymer ?
#
loop_
_entity_poly.entity_id
_entity_poly.type
_entity_poly.pdbx_seq_one_letter_code
_entity_poly.pdbx_strand_id
1 'polypeptide(L)'
;MALKSRFLSNMSHDIRTPVNGIMGMIELAGHYPDNLEMQKRCRDQVMKSSKYLVSIVSDILEMNKLEFEEFSDQELSFDLADLLSRANTGKQILAEEKNVEFVVDWEKSDMRHTGLKGNPVYLERILTAVADNAVKFTEPGGCVQVWCVEKEADHDHVVYEFTCSDNGIGMSEAFIPHVFEMFSQENETCRSRYEETGLGLAIARKMADRLGCGTQDPFHEKKGYRYNSNHCHECQCI
;
A
#
# COMPACT_ATOMS: atom_id res chain seq x y z
N MET A 1 -18.12 -4.39 18.42
CA MET A 1 -18.40 -5.79 18.00
C MET A 1 -18.80 -5.90 16.52
N ALA A 2 -19.76 -5.12 16.00
CA ALA A 2 -20.19 -5.23 14.60
C ALA A 2 -19.06 -5.14 13.56
N LEU A 3 -18.11 -4.20 13.71
CA LEU A 3 -16.94 -4.07 12.83
C LEU A 3 -16.07 -5.32 12.79
N LYS A 4 -15.74 -5.93 13.95
CA LYS A 4 -14.97 -7.20 13.99
C LYS A 4 -15.72 -8.37 13.35
N SER A 5 -17.06 -8.40 13.48
CA SER A 5 -17.89 -9.41 12.79
C SER A 5 -17.87 -9.23 11.26
N ARG A 6 -18.01 -7.98 10.78
CA ARG A 6 -17.94 -7.65 9.35
C ARG A 6 -16.54 -7.93 8.76
N PHE A 7 -15.49 -7.62 9.50
CA PHE A 7 -14.08 -7.94 9.18
C PHE A 7 -13.88 -9.44 8.97
N LEU A 8 -14.26 -10.28 9.95
CA LEU A 8 -14.16 -11.74 9.83
C LEU A 8 -15.03 -12.32 8.71
N SER A 9 -16.22 -11.76 8.47
CA SER A 9 -17.11 -12.18 7.39
C SER A 9 -16.53 -11.87 6.00
N ASN A 10 -15.97 -10.67 5.81
CA ASN A 10 -15.33 -10.28 4.55
C ASN A 10 -14.10 -11.15 4.27
N MET A 11 -13.22 -11.35 5.26
CA MET A 11 -12.07 -12.26 5.14
C MET A 11 -12.49 -13.69 4.80
N SER A 12 -13.57 -14.20 5.39
CA SER A 12 -14.07 -15.55 5.12
C SER A 12 -14.55 -15.74 3.67
N HIS A 13 -14.99 -14.66 3.03
CA HIS A 13 -15.30 -14.63 1.61
C HIS A 13 -14.02 -14.55 0.76
N ASP A 14 -13.12 -13.62 1.10
CA ASP A 14 -11.93 -13.33 0.29
C ASP A 14 -10.84 -14.40 0.39
N ILE A 15 -10.82 -15.20 1.46
CA ILE A 15 -10.04 -16.44 1.56
C ILE A 15 -10.66 -17.55 0.69
N ARG A 16 -11.99 -17.62 0.60
CA ARG A 16 -12.69 -18.69 -0.13
C ARG A 16 -12.50 -18.58 -1.64
N THR A 17 -12.45 -17.37 -2.18
CA THR A 17 -12.25 -17.11 -3.61
C THR A 17 -10.96 -17.73 -4.18
N PRO A 18 -9.75 -17.44 -3.66
CA PRO A 18 -8.52 -18.07 -4.14
C PRO A 18 -8.46 -19.57 -3.81
N VAL A 19 -9.01 -20.03 -2.69
CA VAL A 19 -9.07 -21.48 -2.37
C VAL A 19 -9.91 -22.22 -3.42
N ASN A 20 -11.10 -21.72 -3.75
CA ASN A 20 -11.95 -22.29 -4.80
C ASN A 20 -11.28 -22.20 -6.18
N GLY A 21 -10.57 -21.11 -6.46
CA GLY A 21 -9.75 -20.96 -7.67
C GLY A 21 -8.67 -22.03 -7.79
N ILE A 22 -7.93 -22.29 -6.71
CA ILE A 22 -6.89 -23.34 -6.66
C ILE A 22 -7.52 -24.72 -6.89
N MET A 23 -8.60 -25.07 -6.18
CA MET A 23 -9.27 -26.37 -6.35
C MET A 23 -9.78 -26.56 -7.78
N GLY A 24 -10.50 -25.58 -8.32
CA GLY A 24 -11.06 -25.65 -9.68
C GLY A 24 -9.99 -25.73 -10.78
N MET A 25 -8.83 -25.08 -10.60
CA MET A 25 -7.72 -25.20 -11.54
C MET A 25 -6.99 -26.55 -11.45
N ILE A 26 -6.93 -27.16 -10.27
CA ILE A 26 -6.41 -28.53 -10.09
C ILE A 26 -7.36 -29.56 -10.72
N GLU A 27 -8.68 -29.43 -10.51
CA GLU A 27 -9.70 -30.26 -11.16
C GLU A 27 -9.65 -30.11 -12.69
N LEU A 28 -9.56 -28.88 -13.19
CA LEU A 28 -9.43 -28.60 -14.63
C LEU A 28 -8.14 -29.20 -15.21
N ALA A 29 -7.01 -29.11 -14.50
CA ALA A 29 -5.78 -29.79 -14.90
C ALA A 29 -5.96 -31.32 -14.95
N GLY A 30 -6.70 -31.90 -14.01
CA GLY A 30 -7.04 -33.33 -14.00
C GLY A 30 -7.86 -33.79 -15.22
N HIS A 31 -8.71 -32.91 -15.77
CA HIS A 31 -9.48 -33.17 -17.00
C HIS A 31 -8.65 -33.08 -18.29
N TYR A 32 -7.50 -32.40 -18.27
CA TYR A 32 -6.65 -32.18 -19.44
C TYR A 32 -5.17 -32.59 -19.16
N PRO A 33 -4.89 -33.86 -18.80
CA PRO A 33 -3.57 -34.29 -18.35
C PRO A 33 -2.47 -34.06 -19.40
N ASP A 34 -2.74 -34.38 -20.67
CA ASP A 34 -1.76 -34.33 -21.76
C ASP A 34 -1.68 -32.96 -22.46
N ASN A 35 -2.56 -32.00 -22.12
CA ASN A 35 -2.56 -30.67 -22.74
C ASN A 35 -1.58 -29.74 -22.01
N LEU A 36 -0.33 -29.70 -22.48
CA LEU A 36 0.74 -28.90 -21.86
C LEU A 36 0.43 -27.40 -21.72
N GLU A 37 -0.34 -26.81 -22.64
CA GLU A 37 -0.74 -25.39 -22.58
C GLU A 37 -1.74 -25.16 -21.46
N MET A 38 -2.79 -25.99 -21.37
CA MET A 38 -3.75 -25.92 -20.26
C MET A 38 -3.11 -26.26 -18.92
N GLN A 39 -2.22 -27.25 -18.86
CA GLN A 39 -1.43 -27.57 -17.67
C GLN A 39 -0.60 -26.36 -17.21
N LYS A 40 0.02 -25.62 -18.14
CA LYS A 40 0.72 -24.38 -17.81
C LYS A 40 -0.24 -23.32 -17.25
N ARG A 41 -1.33 -23.03 -17.96
CA ARG A 41 -2.34 -22.05 -17.53
C ARG A 41 -2.92 -22.36 -16.15
N CYS A 42 -3.23 -23.62 -15.86
CA CYS A 42 -3.72 -24.03 -14.54
C CYS A 42 -2.66 -23.83 -13.45
N ARG A 43 -1.39 -24.18 -13.70
CA ARG A 43 -0.29 -23.91 -12.73
C ARG A 43 -0.08 -22.42 -12.49
N ASP A 44 -0.10 -21.61 -13.55
CA ASP A 44 0.08 -20.16 -13.47
C ASP A 44 -1.05 -19.54 -12.63
N GLN A 45 -2.31 -19.96 -12.84
CA GLN A 45 -3.46 -19.49 -12.05
C GLN A 45 -3.43 -20.00 -10.60
N VAL A 46 -3.06 -21.27 -10.34
CA VAL A 46 -2.87 -21.79 -8.98
C VAL A 46 -1.81 -20.98 -8.23
N MET A 47 -0.69 -20.65 -8.90
CA MET A 47 0.38 -19.86 -8.31
C MET A 47 -0.06 -18.42 -8.01
N LYS A 48 -0.81 -17.78 -8.93
CA LYS A 48 -1.40 -16.46 -8.72
C LYS A 48 -2.34 -16.45 -7.51
N SER A 49 -3.31 -17.37 -7.47
CA SER A 49 -4.26 -17.50 -6.36
C SER A 49 -3.57 -17.85 -5.02
N SER A 50 -2.49 -18.61 -5.05
CA SER A 50 -1.69 -18.93 -3.85
C SER A 50 -0.95 -17.70 -3.31
N LYS A 51 -0.34 -16.89 -4.19
CA LYS A 51 0.28 -15.60 -3.80
C LYS A 51 -0.76 -14.65 -3.20
N TYR A 52 -1.94 -14.54 -3.80
CA TYR A 52 -3.01 -13.71 -3.27
C TYR A 52 -3.48 -14.16 -1.87
N LEU A 53 -3.63 -15.48 -1.66
CA LEU A 53 -3.97 -16.03 -0.34
C LEU A 53 -2.90 -15.72 0.73
N VAL A 54 -1.61 -15.77 0.37
CA VAL A 54 -0.51 -15.36 1.26
C VAL A 54 -0.56 -13.86 1.57
N SER A 55 -0.92 -13.02 0.60
CA SER A 55 -1.13 -11.58 0.83
C SER A 55 -2.27 -11.34 1.82
N ILE A 56 -3.43 -11.97 1.64
CA ILE A 56 -4.57 -11.89 2.56
C ILE A 56 -4.13 -12.23 4.00
N VAL A 57 -3.44 -13.36 4.19
CA VAL A 57 -2.97 -13.78 5.52
C VAL A 57 -1.96 -12.78 6.11
N SER A 58 -1.10 -12.21 5.28
CA SER A 58 -0.11 -11.21 5.71
C SER A 58 -0.79 -9.92 6.18
N ASP A 59 -1.73 -9.38 5.39
CA ASP A 59 -2.52 -8.18 5.72
C ASP A 59 -3.32 -8.37 7.02
N ILE A 60 -3.88 -9.57 7.24
CA ILE A 60 -4.60 -9.92 8.46
C ILE A 60 -3.66 -9.89 9.68
N LEU A 61 -2.49 -10.52 9.58
CA LEU A 61 -1.51 -10.56 10.67
C LEU A 61 -0.97 -9.15 10.99
N GLU A 62 -0.70 -8.36 9.95
CA GLU A 62 -0.31 -6.95 10.03
C GLU A 62 -1.38 -6.11 10.77
N MET A 63 -2.64 -6.26 10.36
CA MET A 63 -3.75 -5.53 10.96
C MET A 63 -3.96 -5.89 12.43
N ASN A 64 -3.81 -7.17 12.80
CA ASN A 64 -3.86 -7.59 14.20
C ASN A 64 -2.70 -7.00 15.02
N LYS A 65 -1.46 -6.99 14.49
CA LYS A 65 -0.31 -6.36 15.17
C LYS A 65 -0.55 -4.87 15.46
N LEU A 66 -1.15 -4.15 14.51
CA LEU A 66 -1.50 -2.73 14.67
C LEU A 66 -2.66 -2.49 15.66
N GLU A 67 -3.59 -3.44 15.80
CA GLU A 67 -4.67 -3.40 16.81
C GLU A 67 -4.23 -3.77 18.23
N PHE A 68 -3.25 -4.66 18.38
CA PHE A 68 -2.87 -5.24 19.68
C PHE A 68 -1.50 -4.78 20.22
N GLU A 69 -0.85 -3.80 19.60
CA GLU A 69 0.40 -3.16 20.08
C GLU A 69 1.61 -4.10 20.21
N GLU A 70 1.58 -5.26 19.57
CA GLU A 70 2.66 -6.26 19.66
C GLU A 70 3.93 -5.88 18.88
N PHE A 71 3.89 -4.84 18.04
CA PHE A 71 5.10 -4.25 17.46
C PHE A 71 5.54 -3.06 18.31
N SER A 72 6.73 -3.18 18.89
CA SER A 72 7.39 -2.09 19.60
C SER A 72 7.59 -0.88 18.67
N ASP A 73 7.23 0.31 19.16
CA ASP A 73 7.60 1.60 18.58
C ASP A 73 9.12 1.84 18.71
N GLN A 74 9.91 1.04 17.98
CA GLN A 74 11.36 1.15 17.96
C GLN A 74 11.79 2.33 17.10
N GLU A 75 12.18 3.40 17.78
CA GLU A 75 12.98 4.47 17.18
C GLU A 75 14.39 3.97 16.86
N LEU A 76 14.63 3.72 15.59
CA LEU A 76 15.93 3.42 15.00
C LEU A 76 16.48 4.67 14.31
N SER A 77 17.80 4.82 14.29
CA SER A 77 18.46 5.79 13.40
C SER A 77 18.54 5.21 11.99
N PHE A 78 18.22 6.02 10.98
CA PHE A 78 18.24 5.63 9.57
C PHE A 78 18.59 6.83 8.67
N ASP A 79 19.07 6.55 7.45
CA ASP A 79 19.16 7.56 6.39
C ASP A 79 17.91 7.49 5.49
N LEU A 80 17.32 8.65 5.23
CA LEU A 80 16.09 8.79 4.44
C LEU A 80 16.31 8.50 2.96
N ALA A 81 17.44 8.91 2.37
CA ALA A 81 17.72 8.67 0.95
C ALA A 81 17.94 7.17 0.70
N ASP A 82 18.65 6.47 1.59
CA ASP A 82 18.77 5.01 1.57
C ASP A 82 17.41 4.31 1.68
N LEU A 83 16.51 4.82 2.53
CA LEU A 83 15.15 4.27 2.69
C LEU A 83 14.31 4.46 1.42
N LEU A 84 14.31 5.66 0.85
CA LEU A 84 13.61 5.96 -0.40
C LEU A 84 14.15 5.13 -1.56
N SER A 85 15.47 4.92 -1.63
CA SER A 85 16.09 4.04 -2.62
C SER A 85 15.57 2.61 -2.52
N ARG A 86 15.52 2.02 -1.32
CA ARG A 86 14.97 0.66 -1.12
C ARG A 86 13.48 0.58 -1.45
N ALA A 87 12.68 1.52 -0.95
CA ALA A 87 11.23 1.57 -1.18
C ALA A 87 10.89 1.61 -2.69
N ASN A 88 11.65 2.39 -3.46
CA ASN A 88 11.40 2.59 -4.89
C ASN A 88 12.00 1.49 -5.79
N THR A 89 13.11 0.84 -5.40
CA THR A 89 13.80 -0.17 -6.24
C THR A 89 12.85 -1.28 -6.70
N GLY A 90 12.02 -1.83 -5.79
CA GLY A 90 11.05 -2.88 -6.14
C GLY A 90 9.91 -2.39 -7.04
N LYS A 91 9.57 -1.10 -6.96
CA LYS A 91 8.50 -0.47 -7.76
C LYS A 91 8.94 -0.17 -9.17
N GLN A 92 10.19 0.23 -9.35
CA GLN A 92 10.80 0.41 -10.67
C GLN A 92 10.77 -0.89 -11.49
N ILE A 93 11.13 -2.02 -10.88
CA ILE A 93 11.06 -3.35 -11.53
C ILE A 93 9.61 -3.70 -11.90
N LEU A 94 8.66 -3.54 -10.97
CA LEU A 94 7.24 -3.84 -11.23
C LEU A 94 6.63 -2.94 -12.31
N ALA A 95 7.03 -1.67 -12.35
CA ALA A 95 6.60 -0.72 -13.37
C ALA A 95 7.19 -1.06 -14.74
N GLU A 96 8.47 -1.41 -14.82
CA GLU A 96 9.13 -1.88 -16.05
C GLU A 96 8.44 -3.15 -16.61
N GLU A 97 8.17 -4.15 -15.75
CA GLU A 97 7.42 -5.36 -16.14
C GLU A 97 6.01 -5.05 -16.70
N LYS A 98 5.41 -3.94 -16.24
CA LYS A 98 4.08 -3.47 -16.67
C LYS A 98 4.14 -2.45 -17.83
N ASN A 99 5.33 -2.07 -18.30
CA ASN A 99 5.55 -0.97 -19.23
C ASN A 99 4.92 0.36 -18.74
N VAL A 100 5.16 0.71 -17.48
CA VAL A 100 4.81 1.99 -16.85
C VAL A 100 6.12 2.72 -16.51
N GLU A 101 6.19 4.02 -16.80
CA GLU A 101 7.34 4.84 -16.41
C GLU A 101 7.29 5.10 -14.89
N PHE A 102 8.40 4.89 -14.18
CA PHE A 102 8.50 5.18 -12.74
C PHE A 102 9.66 6.13 -12.46
N VAL A 103 9.34 7.37 -12.11
CA VAL A 103 10.31 8.47 -11.92
C VAL A 103 10.45 8.79 -10.43
N VAL A 104 11.66 8.64 -9.90
CA VAL A 104 12.04 9.25 -8.62
C VAL A 104 12.56 10.66 -8.93
N ASP A 105 11.76 11.68 -8.65
CA ASP A 105 12.04 13.06 -9.01
C ASP A 105 12.91 13.74 -7.94
N TRP A 106 14.22 13.59 -8.11
CA TRP A 106 15.23 14.23 -7.28
C TRP A 106 15.35 15.74 -7.52
N GLU A 107 14.81 16.29 -8.62
CA GLU A 107 14.80 17.74 -8.86
C GLU A 107 13.68 18.45 -8.08
N LYS A 108 12.53 17.78 -7.90
CA LYS A 108 11.45 18.22 -6.99
C LYS A 108 11.73 17.92 -5.52
N SER A 109 12.69 17.04 -5.22
CA SER A 109 12.95 16.64 -3.84
C SER A 109 13.86 17.65 -3.12
N ASP A 110 13.49 18.03 -1.90
CA ASP A 110 14.30 18.87 -1.01
C ASP A 110 14.46 18.12 0.32
N MET A 111 15.63 17.52 0.53
CA MET A 111 15.94 16.69 1.70
C MET A 111 17.24 17.17 2.33
N ARG A 112 17.16 18.13 3.25
CA ARG A 112 18.33 18.77 3.86
C ARG A 112 18.83 17.94 5.05
N HIS A 113 17.94 17.20 5.69
CA HIS A 113 18.17 16.40 6.89
C HIS A 113 17.87 14.91 6.66
N THR A 114 18.77 14.18 5.96
CA THR A 114 18.53 12.75 5.66
C THR A 114 18.74 11.81 6.86
N GLY A 115 19.59 12.18 7.82
CA GLY A 115 19.86 11.38 9.01
C GLY A 115 18.77 11.53 10.08
N LEU A 116 17.86 10.56 10.15
CA LEU A 116 16.65 10.61 10.98
C LEU A 116 16.64 9.57 12.11
N LYS A 117 15.71 9.76 13.06
CA LYS A 117 15.38 8.80 14.11
C LYS A 117 13.87 8.61 14.16
N GLY A 118 13.41 7.36 14.12
CA GLY A 118 11.98 7.01 14.00
C GLY A 118 11.82 5.53 13.65
N ASN A 119 10.65 5.11 13.16
CA ASN A 119 10.44 3.72 12.73
C ASN A 119 10.52 3.61 11.19
N PRO A 120 11.70 3.31 10.62
CA PRO A 120 11.89 3.22 9.17
C PRO A 120 11.09 2.07 8.54
N VAL A 121 10.77 1.02 9.29
CA VAL A 121 10.00 -0.13 8.77
C VAL A 121 8.58 0.28 8.43
N TYR A 122 7.94 1.11 9.28
CA TYR A 122 6.60 1.63 8.99
C TYR A 122 6.63 2.65 7.85
N LEU A 123 7.61 3.55 7.81
CA LEU A 123 7.75 4.51 6.71
C LEU A 123 7.96 3.81 5.36
N GLU A 124 8.91 2.89 5.27
CA GLU A 124 9.19 2.12 4.05
C GLU A 124 7.94 1.37 3.57
N ARG A 125 7.13 0.82 4.48
CA ARG A 125 5.86 0.13 4.17
C ARG A 125 4.73 1.05 3.71
N ILE A 126 4.57 2.23 4.31
CA ILE A 126 3.57 3.23 3.88
C ILE A 126 3.88 3.65 2.44
N LEU A 127 5.12 4.03 2.16
CA LEU A 127 5.56 4.45 0.82
C LEU A 127 5.41 3.32 -0.21
N THR A 128 5.79 2.10 0.18
CA THR A 128 5.61 0.89 -0.63
C THR A 128 4.14 0.67 -1.01
N ALA A 129 3.21 0.77 -0.05
CA ALA A 129 1.79 0.54 -0.29
C ALA A 129 1.15 1.60 -1.20
N VAL A 130 1.57 2.86 -1.10
CA VAL A 130 1.10 3.94 -1.98
C VAL A 130 1.65 3.74 -3.40
N ALA A 131 2.96 3.50 -3.54
CA ALA A 131 3.60 3.31 -4.85
C ALA A 131 3.14 2.02 -5.57
N ASP A 132 2.84 0.94 -4.83
CA ASP A 132 2.22 -0.27 -5.40
C ASP A 132 0.87 0.05 -6.03
N ASN A 133 0.03 0.85 -5.36
CA ASN A 133 -1.28 1.22 -5.89
C ASN A 133 -1.18 2.08 -7.15
N ALA A 134 -0.29 3.08 -7.16
CA ALA A 134 -0.02 3.90 -8.34
C ALA A 134 0.38 3.04 -9.55
N VAL A 135 1.44 2.22 -9.41
CA VAL A 135 1.91 1.32 -10.49
C VAL A 135 0.83 0.33 -10.92
N LYS A 136 0.02 -0.19 -10.00
CA LYS A 136 -1.05 -1.15 -10.28
C LYS A 136 -2.26 -0.52 -10.99
N PHE A 137 -2.63 0.73 -10.70
CA PHE A 137 -3.77 1.41 -11.33
C PHE A 137 -3.42 2.27 -12.55
N THR A 138 -2.13 2.52 -12.80
CA THR A 138 -1.62 3.12 -14.05
C THR A 138 -1.61 2.10 -15.19
N GLU A 139 -2.33 2.34 -16.28
CA GLU A 139 -2.31 1.43 -17.45
C GLU A 139 -0.96 1.51 -18.21
N PRO A 140 -0.57 0.47 -18.99
CA PRO A 140 0.69 0.46 -19.73
C PRO A 140 0.85 1.67 -20.65
N GLY A 141 2.04 2.30 -20.63
CA GLY A 141 2.34 3.57 -21.28
C GLY A 141 2.04 4.81 -20.42
N GLY A 142 1.51 4.64 -19.21
CA GLY A 142 1.38 5.68 -18.21
C GLY A 142 2.67 5.94 -17.41
N CYS A 143 2.59 6.85 -16.44
CA CYS A 143 3.70 7.35 -15.65
C CYS A 143 3.29 7.47 -14.17
N VAL A 144 4.22 7.08 -13.28
CA VAL A 144 4.18 7.26 -11.83
C VAL A 144 5.40 8.07 -11.43
N GLN A 145 5.21 9.12 -10.64
CA GLN A 145 6.27 9.99 -10.16
C GLN A 145 6.22 10.12 -8.63
N VAL A 146 7.37 9.94 -7.97
CA VAL A 146 7.52 10.06 -6.51
C VAL A 146 8.61 11.08 -6.14
N TRP A 147 8.38 11.88 -5.11
CA TRP A 147 9.36 12.84 -4.59
C TRP A 147 9.13 13.11 -3.09
N CYS A 148 10.11 13.75 -2.43
CA CYS A 148 10.05 14.06 -1.00
C CYS A 148 10.49 15.50 -0.72
N VAL A 149 9.68 16.25 0.03
CA VAL A 149 9.94 17.67 0.36
C VAL A 149 9.97 17.90 1.86
N GLU A 150 11.06 18.51 2.34
CA GLU A 150 11.18 19.09 3.67
C GLU A 150 10.27 20.31 3.78
N LYS A 151 9.18 20.19 4.56
CA LYS A 151 8.19 21.27 4.74
C LYS A 151 8.60 22.21 5.86
N GLU A 152 9.01 21.65 6.99
CA GLU A 152 9.37 22.35 8.21
C GLU A 152 10.53 21.60 8.88
N ALA A 153 11.46 22.34 9.50
CA ALA A 153 12.52 21.78 10.33
C ALA A 153 12.82 22.73 11.49
N ASP A 154 13.01 22.17 12.69
CA ASP A 154 13.53 22.88 13.87
C ASP A 154 14.83 22.23 14.37
N HIS A 155 15.20 22.40 15.64
CA HIS A 155 16.43 21.80 16.17
C HIS A 155 16.32 20.29 16.48
N ASP A 156 15.10 19.79 16.70
CA ASP A 156 14.85 18.42 17.15
C ASP A 156 13.95 17.63 16.16
N HIS A 157 13.23 18.32 15.27
CA HIS A 157 12.24 17.72 14.36
C HIS A 157 12.39 18.18 12.90
N VAL A 158 11.92 17.33 11.99
CA VAL A 158 11.75 17.65 10.58
C VAL A 158 10.46 16.99 10.06
N VAL A 159 9.72 17.72 9.22
CA VAL A 159 8.46 17.27 8.61
C VAL A 159 8.69 17.08 7.13
N TYR A 160 8.55 15.84 6.68
CA TYR A 160 8.61 15.46 5.26
C TYR A 160 7.21 15.18 4.69
N GLU A 161 6.97 15.73 3.51
CA GLU A 161 5.87 15.38 2.62
C GLU A 161 6.40 14.37 1.57
N PHE A 162 5.67 13.27 1.34
CA PHE A 162 6.10 12.17 0.49
C PHE A 162 5.06 11.92 -0.60
N THR A 163 5.17 12.64 -1.71
CA THR A 163 4.13 12.58 -2.74
C THR A 163 4.39 11.47 -3.74
N CYS A 164 3.31 10.76 -4.08
CA CYS A 164 3.21 9.85 -5.20
C CYS A 164 2.09 10.32 -6.13
N SER A 165 2.42 10.61 -7.38
CA SER A 165 1.49 11.07 -8.40
C SER A 165 1.49 10.09 -9.57
N ASP A 166 0.30 9.75 -10.08
CA ASP A 166 0.16 8.90 -11.26
C ASP A 166 -0.89 9.45 -12.24
N ASN A 167 -0.86 8.94 -13.47
CA ASN A 167 -1.83 9.24 -14.51
C ASN A 167 -2.75 8.05 -14.85
N GLY A 168 -2.99 7.16 -13.89
CA GLY A 168 -3.86 6.01 -14.01
C GLY A 168 -5.35 6.34 -14.07
N ILE A 169 -6.17 5.34 -13.76
CA ILE A 169 -7.64 5.46 -13.85
C ILE A 169 -8.25 6.48 -12.88
N GLY A 170 -7.48 6.96 -11.90
CA GLY A 170 -7.95 7.86 -10.84
C GLY A 170 -8.90 7.18 -9.85
N MET A 171 -9.56 8.00 -9.03
CA MET A 171 -10.62 7.59 -8.09
C MET A 171 -11.75 8.61 -8.18
N SER A 172 -13.01 8.18 -8.10
CA SER A 172 -14.14 9.11 -8.05
C SER A 172 -14.21 9.85 -6.70
N GLU A 173 -14.73 11.07 -6.75
CA GLU A 173 -15.01 11.90 -5.56
C GLU A 173 -15.85 11.18 -4.50
N ALA A 174 -16.70 10.23 -4.91
CA ALA A 174 -17.52 9.43 -4.01
C ALA A 174 -16.74 8.30 -3.31
N PHE A 175 -15.67 7.79 -3.92
CA PHE A 175 -14.83 6.74 -3.34
C PHE A 175 -13.72 7.29 -2.44
N ILE A 176 -13.20 8.48 -2.76
CA ILE A 176 -12.09 9.15 -2.05
C ILE A 176 -12.24 9.09 -0.50
N PRO A 177 -13.36 9.53 0.13
CA PRO A 177 -13.50 9.50 1.58
C PRO A 177 -13.42 8.10 2.22
N HIS A 178 -13.61 7.05 1.40
CA HIS A 178 -13.60 5.66 1.82
C HIS A 178 -12.29 4.94 1.48
N VAL A 179 -11.32 5.57 0.81
CA VAL A 179 -10.10 4.91 0.28
C VAL A 179 -9.22 4.27 1.36
N PHE A 180 -9.30 4.76 2.60
CA PHE A 180 -8.59 4.24 3.77
C PHE A 180 -9.46 3.32 4.65
N GLU A 181 -10.71 3.03 4.27
CA GLU A 181 -11.55 2.07 4.99
C GLU A 181 -11.12 0.62 4.72
N MET A 182 -11.39 -0.28 5.67
CA MET A 182 -11.06 -1.69 5.50
C MET A 182 -11.92 -2.34 4.41
N PHE A 183 -11.28 -3.01 3.45
CA PHE A 183 -11.92 -3.71 2.32
C PHE A 183 -12.70 -2.78 1.37
N SER A 184 -12.41 -1.48 1.37
CA SER A 184 -12.97 -0.54 0.40
C SER A 184 -12.33 -0.73 -0.98
N GLN A 185 -13.15 -0.88 -2.01
CA GLN A 185 -12.74 -0.91 -3.41
C GLN A 185 -13.82 -0.22 -4.24
N GLU A 186 -13.42 0.60 -5.21
CA GLU A 186 -14.35 1.44 -5.96
C GLU A 186 -15.31 0.64 -6.86
N ASN A 187 -14.83 -0.48 -7.43
CA ASN A 187 -15.61 -1.32 -8.32
C ASN A 187 -15.40 -2.82 -8.01
N GLU A 188 -16.47 -3.62 -8.01
CA GLU A 188 -16.39 -5.07 -7.86
C GLU A 188 -15.53 -5.74 -8.95
N THR A 189 -15.44 -5.13 -10.13
CA THR A 189 -14.56 -5.57 -11.23
C THR A 189 -13.07 -5.39 -10.93
N CYS A 190 -12.69 -4.46 -10.05
CA CYS A 190 -11.30 -4.35 -9.59
C CYS A 190 -10.91 -5.57 -8.75
N ARG A 191 -11.83 -6.10 -7.94
CA ARG A 191 -11.61 -7.28 -7.09
C ARG A 191 -11.26 -8.54 -7.89
N SER A 192 -11.83 -8.69 -9.09
CA SER A 192 -11.53 -9.83 -9.99
C SER A 192 -10.41 -9.56 -10.98
N ARG A 193 -10.21 -8.31 -11.45
CA ARG A 193 -9.11 -7.93 -12.35
C ARG A 193 -7.76 -7.91 -11.63
N TYR A 194 -7.72 -7.34 -10.42
CA TYR A 194 -6.49 -7.09 -9.67
C TYR A 194 -6.25 -8.05 -8.50
N GLU A 195 -7.26 -8.85 -8.09
CA GLU A 195 -7.16 -9.84 -7.00
C GLU A 195 -6.63 -9.22 -5.70
N GLU A 196 -7.44 -8.33 -5.08
CA GLU A 196 -6.99 -7.48 -3.98
C GLU A 196 -7.84 -7.56 -2.71
N THR A 197 -7.17 -7.35 -1.58
CA THR A 197 -7.74 -7.35 -0.23
C THR A 197 -8.49 -6.06 0.12
N GLY A 198 -8.10 -4.93 -0.48
CA GLY A 198 -8.55 -3.61 -0.03
C GLY A 198 -8.08 -3.27 1.40
N LEU A 199 -6.98 -3.88 1.88
CA LEU A 199 -6.43 -3.61 3.21
C LEU A 199 -5.15 -2.76 3.18
N GLY A 200 -4.40 -2.74 2.07
CA GLY A 200 -3.10 -2.06 1.99
C GLY A 200 -3.11 -0.59 2.43
N LEU A 201 -4.05 0.22 1.93
CA LEU A 201 -4.17 1.63 2.34
C LEU A 201 -4.74 1.80 3.76
N ALA A 202 -5.65 0.94 4.21
CA ALA A 202 -6.15 0.96 5.58
C ALA A 202 -5.05 0.60 6.61
N ILE A 203 -4.14 -0.30 6.23
CA ILE A 203 -2.92 -0.65 6.98
C ILE A 203 -1.94 0.52 6.98
N ALA A 204 -1.63 1.09 5.81
CA ALA A 204 -0.75 2.25 5.69
C ALA A 204 -1.27 3.45 6.50
N ARG A 205 -2.60 3.68 6.47
CA ARG A 205 -3.28 4.66 7.32
C ARG A 205 -3.00 4.46 8.79
N LYS A 206 -3.23 3.23 9.30
CA LYS A 206 -2.96 2.90 10.70
C LYS A 206 -1.47 2.99 11.07
N MET A 207 -0.55 2.66 10.16
CA MET A 207 0.88 2.86 10.37
C MET A 207 1.23 4.35 10.47
N ALA A 208 0.67 5.20 9.60
CA ALA A 208 0.88 6.63 9.64
C ALA A 208 0.30 7.23 10.94
N ASP A 209 -0.97 6.93 11.26
CA ASP A 209 -1.63 7.40 12.49
C ASP A 209 -0.86 6.94 13.75
N ARG A 210 -0.16 5.78 13.72
CA ARG A 210 0.77 5.30 14.77
C ARG A 210 2.06 6.10 14.83
N LEU A 211 2.69 6.36 13.69
CA LEU A 211 3.88 7.20 13.58
C LEU A 211 3.61 8.65 14.02
N GLY A 212 2.37 9.12 13.89
CA GLY A 212 1.96 10.50 14.15
C GLY A 212 1.84 11.36 12.89
N CYS A 213 2.16 10.82 11.70
CA CYS A 213 1.77 11.43 10.43
C CYS A 213 0.30 11.11 10.13
N GLY A 214 -0.50 12.12 9.82
CA GLY A 214 -1.72 11.82 9.06
C GLY A 214 -1.33 11.39 7.64
N THR A 215 -1.88 10.28 7.13
CA THR A 215 -2.20 10.32 5.69
C THR A 215 -3.31 11.35 5.52
N GLN A 216 -3.34 12.04 4.39
CA GLN A 216 -4.40 13.00 4.11
C GLN A 216 -5.19 12.55 2.89
N ASP A 217 -6.45 12.93 2.87
CA ASP A 217 -7.35 12.68 1.76
C ASP A 217 -6.93 13.58 0.59
N PRO A 218 -7.00 13.16 -0.69
CA PRO A 218 -6.62 13.98 -1.85
C PRO A 218 -7.21 15.39 -1.91
N PHE A 219 -8.25 15.69 -1.11
CA PHE A 219 -8.94 16.98 -1.06
C PHE A 219 -9.11 17.62 0.33
N HIS A 220 -8.58 17.05 1.43
CA HIS A 220 -8.75 17.69 2.76
C HIS A 220 -7.57 17.55 3.75
N GLU A 221 -7.32 18.67 4.44
CA GLU A 221 -6.05 19.05 5.05
C GLU A 221 -5.84 18.63 6.52
N LYS A 222 -4.56 18.58 6.93
CA LYS A 222 -3.98 18.69 8.30
C LYS A 222 -3.88 17.39 9.14
N LYS A 223 -2.64 16.92 9.34
CA LYS A 223 -1.96 16.90 10.68
C LYS A 223 -0.57 16.24 10.63
N GLY A 224 0.41 16.90 11.25
CA GLY A 224 1.76 16.35 11.48
C GLY A 224 1.97 15.74 12.87
N TYR A 225 3.18 15.21 13.04
CA TYR A 225 3.71 14.51 14.22
C TYR A 225 3.68 15.37 15.49
N ARG A 226 3.42 14.77 16.68
CA ARG A 226 3.44 15.48 17.97
C ARG A 226 3.64 14.58 19.19
N TYR A 227 4.41 15.07 20.16
CA TYR A 227 4.03 15.21 21.58
C TYR A 227 4.97 16.27 22.21
N ASN A 228 4.57 17.25 23.02
CA ASN A 228 3.26 17.69 23.55
C ASN A 228 3.39 19.22 23.81
N SER A 229 2.39 20.11 23.78
CA SER A 229 0.93 19.97 23.86
C SER A 229 0.21 21.15 23.15
N ASN A 230 -1.11 21.27 23.31
CA ASN A 230 -1.98 22.37 22.85
C ASN A 230 -2.01 22.72 21.34
N HIS A 231 -3.19 22.51 20.76
CA HIS A 231 -3.78 23.18 19.58
C HIS A 231 -3.01 23.22 18.23
N CYS A 232 -3.47 22.38 17.29
CA CYS A 232 -3.98 22.71 15.94
C CYS A 232 -3.67 24.10 15.29
N HIS A 233 -3.58 24.28 13.94
CA HIS A 233 -4.06 23.48 12.80
C HIS A 233 -3.43 23.96 11.45
N GLU A 234 -2.66 23.13 10.70
CA GLU A 234 -2.20 23.30 9.27
C GLU A 234 -1.65 21.91 8.74
N CYS A 235 -1.19 21.65 7.49
CA CYS A 235 -1.91 21.49 6.19
C CYS A 235 -1.30 20.36 5.27
N GLN A 236 -1.78 20.24 4.02
CA GLN A 236 -1.26 19.54 2.79
C GLN A 236 -1.12 18.00 2.68
N CYS A 237 -1.54 17.46 1.51
CA CYS A 237 -1.93 16.05 1.33
C CYS A 237 -1.09 15.19 0.36
N ILE A 238 -1.27 13.87 0.52
CA ILE A 238 -0.68 12.71 -0.19
C ILE A 238 0.83 12.56 0.03
#